data_AF-A0A925VUX5-F1
#
_entry.id   AF-A0A925VUX5-F1
#
_cell.length_a   1.000
_cell.length_b   1.000
_cell.length_c   1.000
_cell.angle_alpha   90.00
_cell.angle_beta   90.00
_cell.angle_gamma   90.00
#
_symmetry.space_group_name_H-M   'P 1'
#
loop_
_entity.id
_entity.type
_entity.pdbx_description
1 polymer ?
#
loop_
_entity_poly.entity_id
_entity_poly.type
_entity_poly.pdbx_seq_one_letter_code
_entity_poly.pdbx_strand_id
1 'polypeptide(L)'
;YNQKELTNPTMLAEMVQFGKALYFAERMLPCTPDSVLIGYTNQELTGVNFNEGKIWAHILEKKLLYNTAPFTVQKYVGERPNIPEIDKTCPGRVGAWVGWQIVRKYMVGHPNVTLAQLMADKNAQHILTESRYRPGKK
;
A
#
# COMPACT_ATOMS: atom_id res chain seq x y z
N TYR A 1 15.43 -9.80 5.24
CA TYR A 1 14.51 -9.09 6.15
C TYR A 1 13.09 -9.04 5.63
N ASN A 2 12.83 -8.79 4.35
CA ASN A 2 11.50 -9.00 3.76
C ASN A 2 11.45 -10.38 3.07
N GLN A 3 10.75 -11.36 3.66
CA GLN A 3 10.66 -12.72 3.08
C GLN A 3 9.58 -12.73 1.98
N LYS A 4 10.00 -12.76 0.70
CA LYS A 4 9.12 -12.85 -0.46
C LYS A 4 8.96 -14.30 -0.91
N GLU A 5 7.72 -14.77 -1.08
CA GLU A 5 7.44 -16.04 -1.77
C GLU A 5 7.47 -15.82 -3.29
N LEU A 6 8.05 -16.77 -4.02
CA LEU A 6 8.23 -16.72 -5.49
C LEU A 6 6.96 -17.13 -6.28
N THR A 7 5.84 -17.32 -5.60
CA THR A 7 4.54 -17.65 -6.19
C THR A 7 3.88 -16.38 -6.74
N ASN A 8 3.02 -16.50 -7.78
CA ASN A 8 2.26 -15.38 -8.36
C ASN A 8 1.42 -14.70 -7.26
N PRO A 9 1.91 -13.60 -6.67
CA PRO A 9 1.30 -13.03 -5.48
C PRO A 9 0.05 -12.26 -5.90
N THR A 10 -0.97 -12.27 -5.05
CA THR A 10 -2.14 -11.43 -5.25
C THR A 10 -1.74 -9.95 -5.21
N MET A 11 -2.52 -9.08 -5.84
CA MET A 11 -2.28 -7.64 -5.75
C MET A 11 -2.21 -7.17 -4.29
N LEU A 12 -3.08 -7.69 -3.41
CA LEU A 12 -3.03 -7.40 -1.98
C LEU A 12 -1.68 -7.79 -1.35
N ALA A 13 -1.16 -8.96 -1.68
CA ALA A 13 0.14 -9.40 -1.17
C ALA A 13 1.25 -8.44 -1.62
N GLU A 14 1.30 -8.05 -2.89
CA GLU A 14 2.28 -7.07 -3.38
C GLU A 14 2.10 -5.68 -2.74
N MET A 15 0.87 -5.20 -2.61
CA MET A 15 0.57 -3.94 -1.91
C MET A 15 1.14 -3.96 -0.48
N VAL A 16 0.83 -4.99 0.30
CA VAL A 16 1.29 -5.11 1.69
C VAL A 16 2.81 -5.28 1.75
N GLN A 17 3.41 -6.01 0.81
CA GLN A 17 4.86 -6.19 0.73
C GLN A 17 5.59 -4.85 0.51
N PHE A 18 5.14 -4.04 -0.45
CA PHE A 18 5.66 -2.68 -0.61
C PHE A 18 5.33 -1.78 0.59
N GLY A 19 4.14 -1.92 1.17
CA GLY A 19 3.73 -1.18 2.36
C GLY A 19 4.64 -1.43 3.56
N LYS A 20 5.10 -2.67 3.75
CA LYS A 20 6.08 -3.03 4.77
C LYS A 20 7.45 -2.43 4.51
N ALA A 21 7.89 -2.43 3.26
CA ALA A 21 9.16 -1.81 2.89
C ALA A 21 9.14 -0.29 3.14
N LEU A 22 8.05 0.38 2.76
CA LEU A 22 7.85 1.81 3.02
C LEU A 22 7.76 2.12 4.52
N TYR A 23 7.03 1.31 5.27
CA TYR A 23 6.95 1.45 6.73
C TYR A 23 8.29 1.21 7.42
N PHE A 24 9.07 0.24 6.96
CA PHE A 24 10.44 0.03 7.44
C PHE A 24 11.30 1.26 7.17
N ALA A 25 11.25 1.81 5.95
CA ALA A 25 12.01 3.01 5.58
C ALA A 25 11.59 4.22 6.44
N GLU A 26 10.29 4.42 6.64
CA GLU A 26 9.74 5.45 7.53
C GLU A 26 10.29 5.34 8.96
N ARG A 27 10.38 4.12 9.52
CA ARG A 27 10.94 3.91 10.86
C ARG A 27 12.45 4.13 10.95
N MET A 28 13.18 3.88 9.86
CA MET A 28 14.64 4.09 9.81
C MET A 28 15.02 5.53 9.46
N LEU A 29 14.11 6.29 8.83
CA LEU A 29 14.34 7.65 8.33
C LEU A 29 13.23 8.61 8.84
N PRO A 30 13.12 8.84 10.16
CA PRO A 30 12.00 9.58 10.75
C PRO A 30 11.94 11.07 10.33
N CYS A 31 13.05 11.62 9.86
CA CYS A 31 13.14 13.01 9.39
C CYS A 31 12.86 13.14 7.89
N THR A 32 12.65 12.03 7.17
CA THR A 32 12.40 12.04 5.72
C THR A 32 10.91 12.21 5.46
N PRO A 33 10.49 13.18 4.64
CA PRO A 33 9.08 13.36 4.29
C PRO A 33 8.48 12.14 3.59
N ASP A 34 7.21 11.86 3.85
CA ASP A 34 6.45 10.77 3.21
C ASP A 34 6.52 10.80 1.68
N SER A 35 6.48 12.01 1.11
CA SER A 35 6.55 12.23 -0.33
C SER A 35 7.87 11.71 -0.90
N VAL A 36 8.97 11.92 -0.19
CA VAL A 36 10.30 11.42 -0.57
C VAL A 36 10.38 9.90 -0.43
N LEU A 37 9.82 9.32 0.65
CA LEU A 37 9.85 7.87 0.88
C LEU A 37 9.17 7.08 -0.25
N ILE A 38 8.05 7.59 -0.77
CA ILE A 38 7.31 6.92 -1.84
C ILE A 38 7.67 7.41 -3.25
N GLY A 39 8.41 8.51 -3.37
CA GLY A 39 8.79 9.12 -4.64
C GLY A 39 7.67 9.94 -5.29
N TYR A 40 6.83 10.58 -4.49
CA TYR A 40 5.78 11.50 -4.93
C TYR A 40 6.23 12.96 -4.78
N THR A 41 5.66 13.82 -5.62
CA THR A 41 5.57 15.25 -5.32
C THR A 41 4.62 15.48 -4.13
N ASN A 42 4.77 16.62 -3.45
CA ASN A 42 3.84 16.98 -2.36
C ASN A 42 2.39 17.10 -2.85
N GLN A 43 2.18 17.52 -4.10
CA GLN A 43 0.85 17.61 -4.71
C GLN A 43 0.24 16.23 -4.94
N GLU A 44 1.01 15.28 -5.48
CA GLU A 44 0.55 13.89 -5.66
C GLU A 44 0.22 13.24 -4.32
N LEU A 45 1.08 13.41 -3.30
CA LEU A 45 0.83 12.88 -1.97
C LEU A 45 -0.46 13.46 -1.38
N THR A 46 -0.66 14.78 -1.49
CA THR A 46 -1.90 15.43 -1.05
C THR A 46 -3.12 14.89 -1.83
N GLY A 47 -2.96 14.68 -3.14
CA GLY A 47 -3.99 14.15 -4.01
C GLY A 47 -4.42 12.73 -3.64
N VAL A 48 -3.48 11.81 -3.38
CA VAL A 48 -3.81 10.43 -2.97
C VAL A 48 -4.41 10.39 -1.57
N ASN A 49 -3.94 11.24 -0.64
CA ASN A 49 -4.53 11.37 0.69
C ASN A 49 -5.99 11.84 0.60
N PHE A 50 -6.25 12.89 -0.17
CA PHE A 50 -7.60 13.43 -0.34
C PHE A 50 -8.55 12.42 -1.01
N ASN A 51 -8.03 11.65 -1.97
CA ASN A 51 -8.82 10.68 -2.76
C ASN A 51 -8.71 9.24 -2.23
N GLU A 52 -8.19 9.01 -1.02
CA GLU A 52 -7.92 7.67 -0.48
C GLU A 52 -9.16 6.75 -0.54
N GLY A 53 -10.33 7.28 -0.19
CA GLY A 53 -11.60 6.56 -0.25
C GLY A 53 -12.00 6.15 -1.68
N LYS A 54 -11.83 7.06 -2.66
CA LYS A 54 -12.10 6.80 -4.08
C LYS A 54 -11.15 5.73 -4.64
N ILE A 55 -9.86 5.84 -4.33
CA ILE A 55 -8.84 4.86 -4.72
C ILE A 55 -9.20 3.47 -4.17
N TRP A 56 -9.55 3.41 -2.88
CA TRP A 56 -9.94 2.15 -2.24
C TRP A 56 -11.22 1.56 -2.82
N ALA A 57 -12.24 2.38 -3.06
CA ALA A 57 -13.49 1.96 -3.69
C ALA A 57 -13.22 1.34 -5.07
N HIS A 58 -12.41 1.98 -5.92
CA HIS A 58 -12.02 1.43 -7.22
C HIS A 58 -11.35 0.06 -7.10
N ILE A 59 -10.42 -0.12 -6.15
CA ILE A 59 -9.74 -1.40 -5.91
C ILE A 59 -10.76 -2.51 -5.58
N LEU A 60 -11.76 -2.21 -4.77
CA LEU A 60 -12.82 -3.16 -4.39
C LEU A 60 -13.79 -3.44 -5.54
N GLU A 61 -14.30 -2.40 -6.19
CA GLU A 61 -15.26 -2.50 -7.30
C GLU A 61 -14.69 -3.32 -8.47
N LYS A 62 -13.41 -3.11 -8.78
CA LYS A 62 -12.69 -3.85 -9.82
C LYS A 62 -12.16 -5.21 -9.32
N LYS A 63 -12.47 -5.61 -8.08
CA LYS A 63 -12.04 -6.87 -7.44
C LYS A 63 -10.54 -7.12 -7.54
N LEU A 64 -9.73 -6.06 -7.43
CA LEU A 64 -8.31 -6.11 -7.75
C LEU A 64 -7.48 -6.81 -6.68
N LEU A 65 -7.90 -6.80 -5.42
CA LEU A 65 -7.13 -7.34 -4.29
C LEU A 65 -6.63 -8.78 -4.52
N TYR A 66 -7.45 -9.63 -5.11
CA TYR A 66 -7.14 -11.04 -5.33
C TYR A 66 -6.69 -11.35 -6.76
N ASN A 67 -6.49 -10.32 -7.58
CA ASN A 67 -5.96 -10.48 -8.93
C ASN A 67 -4.48 -10.89 -8.86
N THR A 68 -4.09 -11.88 -9.65
CA THR A 68 -2.73 -12.43 -9.72
C THR A 68 -2.07 -12.21 -11.10
N ALA A 69 -2.77 -11.56 -12.05
CA ALA A 69 -2.23 -11.30 -13.37
C ALA A 69 -1.08 -10.28 -13.27
N PRO A 70 0.17 -10.65 -13.62
CA PRO A 70 1.34 -9.81 -13.36
C PRO A 70 1.24 -8.41 -13.96
N PHE A 71 0.69 -8.30 -15.17
CA PHE A 71 0.45 -7.01 -15.82
C PHE A 71 -0.50 -6.12 -15.02
N THR A 72 -1.58 -6.69 -14.46
CA THR A 72 -2.53 -5.94 -13.64
C THR A 72 -1.90 -5.51 -12.33
N VAL A 73 -1.16 -6.40 -11.67
CA VAL A 73 -0.48 -6.08 -10.41
C VAL A 73 0.54 -4.96 -10.62
N GLN A 74 1.42 -5.10 -11.62
CA GLN A 74 2.43 -4.10 -11.96
C GLN A 74 1.79 -2.75 -12.29
N LYS A 75 0.66 -2.76 -13.00
CA LYS A 75 -0.09 -1.57 -13.40
C LYS A 75 -0.58 -0.71 -12.23
N TYR A 76 -0.82 -1.29 -11.05
CA TYR A 76 -1.30 -0.51 -9.89
C TYR A 76 -0.24 -0.35 -8.79
N VAL A 77 0.59 -1.36 -8.57
CA VAL A 77 1.57 -1.38 -7.48
C VAL A 77 2.93 -0.83 -7.92
N GLY A 78 3.30 -1.06 -9.19
CA GLY A 78 4.58 -0.67 -9.74
C GLY A 78 4.69 0.80 -10.15
N GLU A 79 5.89 1.16 -10.61
CA GLU A 79 6.18 2.46 -11.20
C GLU A 79 5.45 2.66 -12.53
N ARG A 80 4.83 3.84 -12.66
CA ARG A 80 4.27 4.38 -13.90
C ARG A 80 3.98 5.88 -13.70
N PRO A 81 3.83 6.68 -14.76
CA PRO A 81 3.55 8.11 -14.62
C PRO A 81 2.23 8.39 -13.87
N ASN A 82 1.13 7.75 -14.28
CA ASN A 82 -0.19 7.93 -13.67
C ASN A 82 -1.09 6.71 -13.90
N ILE A 83 -2.23 6.65 -13.19
CA ILE A 83 -3.24 5.59 -13.23
C ILE A 83 -4.60 6.17 -13.67
N PRO A 84 -4.79 6.45 -14.99
CA PRO A 84 -6.00 7.06 -15.52
C PRO A 84 -7.25 6.20 -15.33
N GLU A 85 -7.10 4.91 -15.01
CA GLU A 85 -8.22 4.04 -14.67
C GLU A 85 -8.93 4.45 -13.37
N ILE A 86 -8.22 5.14 -12.47
CA ILE A 86 -8.78 5.71 -11.24
C ILE A 86 -9.08 7.20 -11.46
N ASP A 87 -8.07 7.94 -11.90
CA ASP A 87 -8.15 9.36 -12.21
C ASP A 87 -6.92 9.77 -13.03
N LYS A 88 -7.06 10.78 -13.91
CA LYS A 88 -5.94 11.29 -14.71
C LYS A 88 -4.80 11.83 -13.84
N THR A 89 -5.11 12.30 -12.63
CA THR A 89 -4.13 12.84 -11.68
C THR A 89 -3.67 11.82 -10.64
N CYS A 90 -4.15 10.57 -10.71
CA CYS A 90 -3.70 9.53 -9.78
C CYS A 90 -2.26 9.13 -10.14
N PRO A 91 -1.27 9.30 -9.24
CA PRO A 91 0.11 8.92 -9.53
C PRO A 91 0.26 7.40 -9.68
N GLY A 92 1.36 6.94 -10.27
CA GLY A 92 1.78 5.55 -10.19
C GLY A 92 2.09 5.11 -8.75
N ARG A 93 2.43 3.83 -8.54
CA ARG A 93 2.67 3.27 -7.20
C ARG A 93 1.47 3.38 -6.22
N VAL A 94 0.26 3.72 -6.68
CA VAL A 94 -0.88 3.92 -5.76
C VAL A 94 -1.20 2.67 -4.94
N GLY A 95 -1.01 1.48 -5.53
CA GLY A 95 -1.18 0.21 -4.81
C GLY A 95 -0.17 0.07 -3.68
N ALA A 96 1.09 0.44 -3.91
CA ALA A 96 2.12 0.46 -2.87
C ALA A 96 1.77 1.50 -1.77
N TRP A 97 1.28 2.68 -2.16
CA TRP A 97 0.84 3.71 -1.22
C TRP A 97 -0.32 3.23 -0.33
N VAL A 98 -1.36 2.61 -0.92
CA VAL A 98 -2.48 2.03 -0.16
C VAL A 98 -1.99 0.91 0.75
N GLY A 99 -1.10 0.05 0.27
CA GLY A 99 -0.46 -0.98 1.08
C GLY A 99 0.27 -0.42 2.28
N TRP A 100 0.95 0.71 2.12
CA TRP A 100 1.61 1.42 3.22
C TRP A 100 0.61 1.96 4.24
N GLN A 101 -0.52 2.54 3.80
CA GLN A 101 -1.57 2.99 4.73
C GLN A 101 -2.23 1.82 5.49
N ILE A 102 -2.43 0.67 4.84
CA ILE A 102 -2.90 -0.57 5.50
C ILE A 102 -1.93 -0.98 6.62
N VAL A 103 -0.62 -1.03 6.32
CA VAL A 103 0.41 -1.41 7.29
C VAL A 103 0.54 -0.40 8.43
N ARG A 104 0.52 0.90 8.14
CA ARG A 104 0.49 1.96 9.17
C ARG A 104 -0.69 1.77 10.11
N LYS A 105 -1.89 1.57 9.57
CA LYS A 105 -3.10 1.39 10.36
C LYS A 105 -3.06 0.11 11.20
N TYR A 106 -2.55 -0.99 10.63
CA TYR A 106 -2.30 -2.23 11.37
C TYR A 106 -1.40 -1.99 12.59
N MET A 107 -0.24 -1.35 12.39
CA MET A 107 0.72 -1.12 13.47
C MET A 107 0.22 -0.14 14.54
N VAL A 108 -0.60 0.84 14.17
CA VAL A 108 -1.29 1.72 15.14
C VAL A 108 -2.24 0.92 16.03
N GLY A 109 -2.96 -0.06 15.47
CA GLY A 109 -3.86 -0.93 16.22
C GLY A 109 -3.16 -2.02 17.04
N HIS A 110 -1.87 -2.27 16.79
CA HIS A 110 -1.10 -3.37 17.36
C HIS A 110 0.25 -2.88 17.94
N PRO A 111 0.25 -2.04 19.00
CA PRO A 111 1.47 -1.42 19.53
C PRO A 111 2.51 -2.42 20.05
N ASN A 112 2.09 -3.64 20.39
CA ASN A 112 2.97 -4.71 20.88
C ASN A 112 3.65 -5.50 19.75
N VAL A 113 3.23 -5.32 18.50
CA VAL A 113 3.87 -5.97 17.35
C VAL A 113 5.16 -5.22 17.01
N THR A 114 6.28 -5.93 17.06
CA THR A 114 7.59 -5.39 16.68
C THR A 114 7.73 -5.25 15.17
N LEU A 115 8.65 -4.40 14.73
CA LEU A 115 8.99 -4.29 13.30
C LEU A 115 9.45 -5.65 12.73
N ALA A 116 10.24 -6.43 13.48
CA ALA A 116 10.68 -7.76 13.04
C ALA A 116 9.50 -8.73 12.84
N GLN A 117 8.53 -8.74 13.76
CA GLN A 117 7.32 -9.55 13.63
C GLN A 117 6.47 -9.10 12.42
N LEU A 118 6.31 -7.80 12.21
CA LEU A 118 5.65 -7.28 11.02
C LEU A 118 6.34 -7.78 9.74
N MET A 119 7.67 -7.68 9.64
CA MET A 119 8.41 -8.11 8.46
C MET A 119 8.35 -9.63 8.21
N ALA A 120 8.19 -10.42 9.28
CA ALA A 120 8.07 -11.87 9.20
C ALA A 120 6.65 -12.36 8.84
N ASP A 121 5.60 -11.57 9.08
CA ASP A 121 4.23 -11.96 8.77
C ASP A 121 4.02 -12.09 7.24
N LYS A 122 3.74 -13.27 6.72
CA LYS A 122 3.50 -13.47 5.28
C LYS A 122 2.04 -13.29 4.90
N ASN A 123 1.14 -13.21 5.87
CA ASN A 123 -0.30 -13.22 5.64
C ASN A 123 -0.82 -11.79 5.40
N ALA A 124 -0.79 -11.36 4.14
CA ALA A 124 -1.33 -10.05 3.75
C ALA A 124 -2.83 -9.90 4.06
N GLN A 125 -3.60 -11.00 4.02
CA GLN A 125 -5.02 -10.99 4.36
C GLN A 125 -5.25 -10.73 5.86
N HIS A 126 -4.42 -11.32 6.72
CA HIS A 126 -4.43 -11.07 8.16
C HIS A 126 -4.18 -9.59 8.45
N ILE A 127 -3.11 -9.02 7.89
CA ILE A 127 -2.77 -7.60 8.07
C ILE A 127 -3.89 -6.68 7.60
N LEU A 128 -4.48 -6.94 6.42
CA LEU A 128 -5.62 -6.16 5.93
C LEU A 128 -6.81 -6.26 6.89
N THR A 129 -7.15 -7.46 7.36
CA THR A 129 -8.30 -7.70 8.23
C THR A 129 -8.13 -6.99 9.58
N GLU A 130 -6.99 -7.21 10.23
CA GLU A 130 -6.66 -6.66 11.55
C GLU A 130 -6.43 -5.14 11.51
N SER A 131 -5.99 -4.59 10.38
CA SER A 131 -5.89 -3.13 10.20
C SER A 131 -7.24 -2.42 10.26
N ARG A 132 -8.36 -3.14 10.01
CA ARG A 132 -9.70 -2.57 9.81
C ARG A 132 -9.68 -1.41 8.81
N TYR A 133 -8.85 -1.51 7.77
CA TYR A 133 -8.66 -0.46 6.77
C TYR A 133 -9.94 -0.23 5.95
N ARG A 134 -10.50 0.98 6.10
CA ARG A 134 -11.75 1.45 5.49
C ARG A 134 -11.71 2.98 5.37
N PRO A 135 -10.95 3.53 4.41
CA PRO A 135 -10.90 4.96 4.17
C PRO A 135 -12.26 5.46 3.67
N GLY A 136 -12.65 6.68 4.06
CA GLY A 136 -13.92 7.30 3.62
C GLY A 136 -15.14 7.06 4.51
N LYS A 137 -15.02 6.41 5.68
CA LYS A 137 -16.06 6.46 6.73
C LYS A 137 -15.87 7.68 7.65
N LYS A 138 -15.94 8.88 7.09
CA LYS A 138 -16.15 10.12 7.85
C LYS A 138 -17.45 10.75 7.42
#